data_AF-A0A318H623-F1
#
_entry.id   AF-A0A318H623-F1
#
_cell.length_a   1.000
_cell.length_b   1.000
_cell.length_c   1.000
_cell.angle_alpha   90.00
_cell.angle_beta   90.00
_cell.angle_gamma   90.00
#
_symmetry.space_group_name_H-M   'P 1'
#
loop_
_entity.id
_entity.type
_entity.pdbx_description
1 polymer ?
#
loop_
_entity_poly.entity_id
_entity_poly.type
_entity_poly.pdbx_seq_one_letter_code
_entity_poly.pdbx_strand_id
1 'polypeptide(L)'
;MDRDQATIIGAVKTPLGLFALVVLVIEFVLGGLAVKAAGRDFTILVAGLVGTLVAVVILYVILAIVRPGLFGGDTGSANKNPVDHRYDAFISAPMAGLSGEVEYQRVRSDVLDFIAMLKKESEVKTVFYAGESLPTMAEFEVADLSLEEDLDALRDSRNFIFIYPSEVVTSALVEVGAALVLQKPSVLHVKNDVTLPYLLQNAAGALHGTPVHVYPYNTFAEIKNIYKSNRDILASD
;
A
#
# COMPACT_ATOMS: atom_id res chain seq x y z
N MET A 1 -12.19 -10.76 -26.93
CA MET A 1 -11.47 -9.46 -26.92
C MET A 1 -10.14 -9.75 -26.26
N ASP A 2 -9.05 -9.55 -26.99
CA ASP A 2 -7.73 -10.09 -26.63
C ASP A 2 -7.16 -9.36 -25.40
N ARG A 3 -6.58 -10.08 -24.43
CA ARG A 3 -6.06 -9.51 -23.18
C ARG A 3 -5.03 -8.40 -23.43
N ASP A 4 -4.33 -8.46 -24.56
CA ASP A 4 -3.33 -7.48 -24.97
C ASP A 4 -3.94 -6.11 -25.30
N GLN A 5 -5.17 -6.06 -25.82
CA GLN A 5 -5.84 -4.79 -26.13
C GLN A 5 -6.26 -4.04 -24.87
N ALA A 6 -6.65 -4.74 -23.80
CA ALA A 6 -7.01 -4.12 -22.54
C ALA A 6 -5.80 -3.46 -21.85
N THR A 7 -4.63 -4.09 -21.92
CA THR A 7 -3.38 -3.57 -21.35
C THR A 7 -2.88 -2.34 -22.10
N ILE A 8 -2.96 -2.33 -23.44
CA ILE A 8 -2.57 -1.17 -24.26
C ILE A 8 -3.50 0.01 -23.98
N ILE A 9 -4.82 -0.21 -23.88
CA ILE A 9 -5.79 0.85 -23.57
C ILE A 9 -5.60 1.39 -22.14
N GLY A 10 -5.20 0.54 -21.19
CA GLY A 10 -4.90 0.96 -19.82
C GLY A 10 -3.69 1.90 -19.72
N ALA A 11 -2.63 1.62 -20.49
CA ALA A 11 -1.41 2.43 -20.47
C ALA A 11 -1.65 3.90 -20.90
N VAL A 12 -2.50 4.14 -21.90
CA VAL A 12 -2.77 5.50 -22.43
C VAL A 12 -3.63 6.36 -21.50
N LYS A 13 -4.25 5.77 -20.46
CA LYS A 13 -5.07 6.51 -19.50
C LYS A 13 -4.25 7.32 -18.51
N THR A 14 -2.96 7.03 -18.37
CA THR A 14 -2.05 7.80 -17.53
C THR A 14 -1.46 8.97 -18.32
N PRO A 15 -1.25 10.16 -17.71
CA PRO A 15 -0.56 11.27 -18.36
C PRO A 15 0.81 10.88 -18.93
N LEU A 16 1.50 9.96 -18.25
CA LEU A 16 2.79 9.42 -18.68
C LEU A 16 2.66 8.55 -19.94
N GLY A 17 1.67 7.66 -20.00
CA GLY A 17 1.44 6.81 -21.17
C GLY A 17 0.99 7.59 -22.40
N LEU A 18 0.17 8.63 -22.23
CA LEU A 18 -0.16 9.55 -23.32
C LEU A 18 1.10 10.26 -23.85
N PHE A 19 1.98 10.71 -22.95
CA PHE A 19 3.23 11.38 -23.32
C PHE A 19 4.17 10.46 -24.09
N ALA A 20 4.38 9.22 -23.59
CA ALA A 20 5.18 8.21 -24.26
C ALA A 20 4.64 7.90 -25.67
N LEU A 21 3.32 7.80 -25.82
CA LEU A 21 2.68 7.59 -27.11
C LEU A 21 2.96 8.74 -28.09
N VAL A 22 2.83 9.99 -27.64
CA VAL A 22 3.10 11.17 -28.48
C VAL A 22 4.55 11.20 -28.94
N VAL A 23 5.51 10.94 -28.05
CA VAL A 23 6.93 10.88 -28.39
C VAL A 23 7.20 9.80 -29.45
N LEU A 24 6.63 8.61 -29.26
CA LEU A 24 6.81 7.48 -30.19
C LEU A 24 6.25 7.79 -31.58
N VAL A 25 5.08 8.45 -31.65
CA VAL A 25 4.49 8.89 -32.93
C VAL A 25 5.39 9.91 -33.64
N ILE A 26 5.92 10.90 -32.89
CA ILE A 26 6.81 11.92 -33.45
C ILE A 26 8.10 11.27 -33.98
N GLU A 27 8.71 10.36 -33.20
CA GLU A 27 9.92 9.65 -33.61
C GLU A 27 9.69 8.80 -34.86
N PHE A 28 8.55 8.10 -34.95
CA PHE A 28 8.22 7.31 -36.12
C PHE A 28 8.08 8.16 -37.39
N VAL A 29 7.41 9.32 -37.31
CA VAL A 29 7.27 10.24 -38.44
C VAL A 29 8.63 10.80 -38.86
N LEU A 30 9.45 11.26 -37.90
CA LEU A 30 10.77 11.81 -38.18
C LEU A 30 11.73 10.75 -38.74
N GLY A 31 11.71 9.53 -38.20
CA GLY A 31 12.49 8.40 -38.70
C GLY A 31 12.11 8.02 -40.13
N GLY A 32 10.80 7.98 -40.44
CA GLY A 32 10.31 7.72 -41.79
C GLY A 32 10.73 8.79 -42.80
N LEU A 33 10.76 10.06 -42.39
CA LEU A 33 11.24 11.17 -43.23
C LEU A 33 12.77 11.14 -43.41
N ALA A 34 13.52 10.77 -42.37
CA ALA A 34 14.98 10.68 -42.41
C ALA A 34 15.49 9.66 -43.42
N VAL A 35 14.80 8.52 -43.59
CA VAL A 35 15.17 7.48 -44.57
C VAL A 35 15.09 7.99 -46.02
N LYS A 36 14.26 9.00 -46.29
CA LYS A 36 14.06 9.57 -47.63
C LYS A 36 14.90 10.83 -47.89
N ALA A 37 15.54 11.39 -46.88
CA ALA A 37 16.29 12.63 -46.98
C ALA A 37 17.77 12.35 -47.30
N ALA A 38 18.35 13.20 -48.15
CA ALA A 38 19.79 13.16 -48.46
C ALA A 38 20.39 14.57 -48.37
N GLY A 39 21.69 14.64 -48.09
CA GLY A 39 22.42 15.92 -48.01
C GLY A 39 21.95 16.81 -46.87
N ARG A 40 21.73 18.10 -47.15
CA ARG A 40 21.42 19.13 -46.14
C ARG A 40 20.11 18.86 -45.38
N ASP A 41 19.14 18.24 -46.05
CA ASP A 41 17.82 17.95 -45.47
C ASP A 41 17.91 16.87 -44.39
N PHE A 42 18.84 15.93 -44.53
CA PHE A 42 19.11 14.92 -43.51
C PHE A 42 19.69 15.56 -42.23
N THR A 43 20.63 16.49 -42.36
CA THR A 43 21.22 17.19 -41.20
C THR A 43 20.16 17.99 -40.44
N ILE A 44 19.24 18.66 -41.14
CA ILE A 44 18.14 19.41 -40.53
C ILE A 44 17.19 18.46 -39.79
N LEU A 45 16.87 17.30 -40.37
CA LEU A 45 16.02 16.28 -39.73
C LEU A 45 16.65 15.70 -38.46
N VAL A 46 17.94 15.36 -38.49
CA VAL A 46 18.66 14.85 -37.32
C VAL A 46 18.74 15.91 -36.21
N ALA A 47 19.05 17.16 -36.57
CA ALA A 47 19.06 18.26 -35.61
C ALA A 47 17.66 18.50 -35.01
N GLY A 48 16.60 18.40 -35.82
CA GLY A 48 15.21 18.47 -35.36
C GLY A 48 14.84 17.36 -34.38
N LEU A 49 15.28 16.13 -34.64
CA LEU A 49 15.04 14.98 -33.76
C LEU A 49 15.73 15.17 -32.40
N VAL A 50 17.02 15.53 -32.39
CA VAL A 50 17.76 15.80 -31.15
C VAL A 50 17.14 16.98 -30.39
N GLY A 51 16.79 18.06 -31.07
CA GLY A 51 16.14 19.22 -30.45
C GLY A 51 14.80 18.88 -29.82
N THR A 52 13.99 18.05 -30.48
CA THR A 52 12.70 17.60 -29.95
C THR A 52 12.86 16.74 -28.70
N LEU A 53 13.83 15.83 -28.68
CA LEU A 53 14.11 14.99 -27.51
C LEU A 53 14.56 15.83 -26.31
N VAL A 54 15.43 16.81 -26.53
CA VAL A 54 15.84 17.76 -25.47
C VAL A 54 14.65 18.57 -24.97
N ALA A 55 13.80 19.09 -25.86
CA ALA A 55 12.61 19.85 -25.47
C ALA A 55 11.63 19.01 -24.63
N VAL A 56 11.45 17.74 -24.97
CA VAL A 56 10.65 16.77 -24.22
C VAL A 56 11.20 16.56 -22.81
N VAL A 57 12.51 16.36 -22.65
CA VAL A 57 13.15 16.20 -21.33
C VAL A 57 13.00 17.46 -20.49
N ILE A 58 13.21 18.64 -21.08
CA ILE A 58 13.03 19.92 -20.39
C ILE A 58 11.59 20.10 -19.94
N LEU A 59 10.62 19.84 -20.83
CA LEU A 59 9.20 19.93 -20.51
C LEU A 59 8.82 18.98 -19.37
N TYR A 60 9.34 17.75 -19.38
CA TYR A 60 9.14 16.79 -18.31
C TYR A 60 9.67 17.32 -16.97
N VAL A 61 10.90 17.85 -16.94
CA VAL A 61 11.50 18.45 -15.73
C VAL A 61 10.69 19.64 -15.24
N ILE A 62 10.26 20.53 -16.13
CA ILE A 62 9.42 21.68 -15.76
C ILE A 62 8.09 21.19 -15.17
N LEU A 63 7.42 20.22 -15.81
CA LEU A 63 6.17 19.67 -15.30
C LEU A 63 6.36 18.96 -13.94
N ALA A 64 7.47 18.26 -13.74
CA ALA A 64 7.81 17.65 -12.46
C ALA A 64 8.02 18.69 -11.35
N ILE A 65 8.59 19.86 -11.67
CA ILE A 65 8.81 20.95 -10.70
C ILE A 65 7.50 21.73 -10.45
N VAL A 66 6.74 22.05 -11.50
CA VAL A 66 5.52 22.89 -11.40
C VAL A 66 4.33 22.10 -10.87
N ARG A 67 4.26 20.80 -11.15
CA ARG A 67 3.21 19.89 -10.68
C ARG A 67 3.80 18.56 -10.22
N PRO A 68 4.45 18.53 -9.04
CA PRO A 68 5.07 17.31 -8.50
C PRO A 68 4.08 16.14 -8.33
N GLY A 69 2.77 16.41 -8.19
CA GLY A 69 1.72 15.39 -8.12
C GLY A 69 1.21 14.86 -9.47
N LEU A 70 1.73 15.33 -10.62
CA LEU A 70 1.28 14.86 -11.95
C LEU A 70 1.93 13.52 -12.35
N PHE A 71 3.06 13.18 -11.73
CA PHE A 71 3.86 11.98 -12.02
C PHE A 71 4.19 11.14 -10.79
N GLY A 72 4.01 11.67 -9.58
CA GLY A 72 3.91 10.86 -8.38
C GLY A 72 2.48 10.31 -8.31
N GLY A 73 2.30 9.00 -8.46
CA GLY A 73 1.02 8.38 -8.09
C GLY A 73 0.66 8.83 -6.69
N ASP A 74 -0.59 9.28 -6.50
CA ASP A 74 -1.11 9.93 -5.29
C ASP A 74 -0.41 9.45 -4.01
N THR A 75 0.68 10.12 -3.65
CA THR A 75 1.22 10.05 -2.29
C THR A 75 0.40 11.09 -1.56
N GLY A 76 -0.74 10.61 -1.06
CA GLY A 76 -1.80 11.38 -0.42
C GLY A 76 -1.26 12.59 0.32
N SER A 77 -1.31 13.74 -0.36
CA SER A 77 -1.05 15.01 0.29
C SER A 77 -2.20 15.20 1.26
N ALA A 78 -1.87 15.17 2.55
CA ALA A 78 -2.75 15.32 3.68
C ALA A 78 -3.58 16.61 3.57
N ASN A 79 -4.68 16.54 2.83
CA ASN A 79 -5.73 17.52 2.90
C ASN A 79 -6.47 17.24 4.20
N LYS A 80 -6.31 18.13 5.19
CA LYS A 80 -6.94 18.11 6.53
C LYS A 80 -8.47 18.29 6.49
N ASN A 81 -9.14 17.81 5.46
CA ASN A 81 -10.56 17.51 5.58
C ASN A 81 -10.65 16.17 6.33
N PRO A 82 -11.58 16.01 7.29
CA PRO A 82 -11.78 14.73 7.94
C PRO A 82 -12.11 13.72 6.85
N VAL A 83 -11.13 12.87 6.51
CA VAL A 83 -11.35 11.75 5.60
C VAL A 83 -12.36 10.87 6.31
N ASP A 84 -13.51 10.70 5.69
CA ASP A 84 -14.55 9.81 6.20
C ASP A 84 -14.01 8.38 6.06
N HIS A 85 -13.40 7.88 7.13
CA HIS A 85 -12.85 6.55 7.19
C HIS A 85 -13.99 5.54 7.35
N ARG A 86 -14.10 4.58 6.43
CA ARG A 86 -15.07 3.49 6.52
C ARG A 86 -14.85 2.62 7.76
N TYR A 87 -13.59 2.51 8.19
CA TYR A 87 -13.19 1.69 9.33
C TYR A 87 -12.42 2.51 10.37
N ASP A 88 -12.68 2.27 11.65
CA ASP A 88 -11.89 2.86 12.74
C ASP A 88 -10.52 2.17 12.87
N ALA A 89 -10.45 0.87 12.56
CA ALA A 89 -9.21 0.10 12.58
C ALA A 89 -9.16 -0.98 11.48
N PHE A 90 -7.99 -1.11 10.86
CA PHE A 90 -7.59 -2.28 10.08
C PHE A 90 -6.78 -3.21 10.98
N ILE A 91 -7.15 -4.49 11.07
CA ILE A 91 -6.38 -5.49 11.81
C ILE A 91 -5.76 -6.47 10.83
N SER A 92 -4.44 -6.60 10.93
CA SER A 92 -3.64 -7.53 10.17
C SER A 92 -3.04 -8.59 11.08
N ALA A 93 -3.19 -9.86 10.71
CA ALA A 93 -2.60 -11.00 11.42
C ALA A 93 -2.25 -12.11 10.41
N PRO A 94 -1.23 -12.95 10.67
CA PRO A 94 -0.90 -14.04 9.77
C PRO A 94 -2.08 -15.00 9.57
N MET A 95 -2.45 -15.21 8.31
CA MET A 95 -3.43 -16.22 7.91
C MET A 95 -2.72 -17.36 7.18
N ALA A 96 -1.92 -17.01 6.18
CA ALA A 96 -0.98 -17.91 5.52
C ALA A 96 0.35 -18.02 6.30
N GLY A 97 1.05 -19.15 6.13
CA GLY A 97 2.36 -19.40 6.74
C GLY A 97 2.32 -19.98 8.16
N LEU A 98 1.15 -20.09 8.77
CA LEU A 98 0.96 -20.84 10.01
C LEU A 98 1.11 -22.35 9.78
N SER A 99 1.42 -23.10 10.83
CA SER A 99 1.79 -24.52 10.76
C SER A 99 0.64 -25.46 10.36
N GLY A 100 -0.59 -24.95 10.28
CA GLY A 100 -1.77 -25.67 9.83
C GLY A 100 -3.07 -25.13 10.43
N GLU A 101 -4.17 -25.80 10.08
CA GLU A 101 -5.55 -25.37 10.39
C GLU A 101 -5.77 -25.12 11.89
N VAL A 102 -5.24 -25.99 12.76
CA VAL A 102 -5.40 -25.85 14.22
C VAL A 102 -4.77 -24.55 14.73
N GLU A 103 -3.58 -24.19 14.23
CA GLU A 103 -2.90 -22.96 14.61
C GLU A 103 -3.64 -21.75 14.05
N TYR A 104 -4.08 -21.83 12.78
CA TYR A 104 -4.90 -20.80 12.16
C TYR A 104 -6.19 -20.51 12.95
N GLN A 105 -6.97 -21.55 13.29
CA GLN A 105 -8.20 -21.41 14.06
C GLN A 105 -7.97 -20.76 15.42
N ARG A 106 -6.88 -21.13 16.10
CA ARG A 106 -6.51 -20.53 17.38
C ARG A 106 -6.23 -19.03 17.23
N VAL A 107 -5.34 -18.66 16.30
CA VAL A 107 -5.00 -17.25 16.05
C VAL A 107 -6.24 -16.46 15.62
N ARG A 108 -7.03 -17.00 14.70
CA ARG A 108 -8.27 -16.39 14.22
C ARG A 108 -9.26 -16.15 15.36
N SER A 109 -9.50 -17.16 16.20
CA SER A 109 -10.39 -17.03 17.36
C SER A 109 -9.90 -15.97 18.33
N ASP A 110 -8.60 -15.94 18.63
CA ASP A 110 -8.00 -14.96 19.51
C ASP A 110 -8.14 -13.52 18.98
N VAL A 111 -7.96 -13.33 17.66
CA VAL A 111 -8.15 -12.03 16.99
C VAL A 111 -9.61 -11.61 16.98
N LEU A 112 -10.55 -12.52 16.69
CA LEU A 112 -11.99 -12.22 16.73
C LEU A 112 -12.46 -11.85 18.15
N ASP A 113 -11.98 -12.54 19.17
CA ASP A 113 -12.24 -12.21 20.56
C ASP A 113 -11.67 -10.82 20.94
N PHE A 114 -10.50 -10.48 20.40
CA PHE A 114 -9.90 -9.16 20.57
C PHE A 114 -10.74 -8.07 19.87
N ILE A 115 -11.21 -8.30 18.64
CA ILE A 115 -12.12 -7.39 17.92
C ILE A 115 -13.42 -7.17 18.71
N ALA A 116 -14.01 -8.24 19.23
CA ALA A 116 -15.22 -8.15 20.05
C ALA A 116 -14.98 -7.29 21.31
N MET A 117 -13.82 -7.44 21.95
CA MET A 117 -13.40 -6.62 23.08
C MET A 117 -13.22 -5.15 22.67
N LEU A 118 -12.50 -4.86 21.58
CA LEU A 118 -12.31 -3.50 21.08
C LEU A 118 -13.65 -2.80 20.83
N LYS A 119 -14.57 -3.46 20.12
CA LYS A 119 -15.90 -2.92 19.80
C LYS A 119 -16.72 -2.61 21.05
N LYS A 120 -16.55 -3.40 22.12
CA LYS A 120 -17.28 -3.28 23.38
C LYS A 120 -16.68 -2.24 24.33
N GLU A 121 -15.35 -2.18 24.43
CA GLU A 121 -14.65 -1.47 25.51
C GLU A 121 -13.90 -0.21 25.05
N SER A 122 -13.86 0.07 23.73
CA SER A 122 -13.20 1.26 23.16
C SER A 122 -14.13 2.07 22.24
N GLU A 123 -13.59 3.16 21.70
CA GLU A 123 -14.28 4.02 20.72
C GLU A 123 -14.38 3.37 19.33
N VAL A 124 -13.56 2.35 19.03
CA VAL A 124 -13.58 1.60 17.78
C VAL A 124 -14.94 0.91 17.62
N LYS A 125 -15.67 1.22 16.53
CA LYS A 125 -16.97 0.62 16.17
C LYS A 125 -16.84 -0.24 14.92
N THR A 126 -16.10 0.23 13.94
CA THR A 126 -15.91 -0.48 12.66
C THR A 126 -14.48 -1.00 12.57
N VAL A 127 -14.35 -2.30 12.28
CA VAL A 127 -13.06 -2.97 12.14
C VAL A 127 -13.08 -3.79 10.86
N PHE A 128 -12.01 -3.71 10.08
CA PHE A 128 -11.75 -4.63 8.99
C PHE A 128 -10.73 -5.68 9.43
N TYR A 129 -11.02 -6.95 9.15
CA TYR A 129 -10.12 -8.08 9.33
C TYR A 129 -10.47 -9.18 8.32
N ALA A 130 -9.56 -9.48 7.40
CA ALA A 130 -9.79 -10.48 6.33
C ALA A 130 -10.15 -11.87 6.89
N GLY A 131 -9.58 -12.26 8.05
CA GLY A 131 -9.90 -13.53 8.68
C GLY A 131 -11.33 -13.65 9.21
N GLU A 132 -12.13 -12.57 9.26
CA GLU A 132 -13.55 -12.65 9.63
C GLU A 132 -14.35 -13.46 8.60
N SER A 133 -14.11 -13.23 7.30
CA SER A 133 -14.81 -13.90 6.19
C SER A 133 -14.21 -15.24 5.76
N LEU A 134 -13.02 -15.59 6.27
CA LEU A 134 -12.29 -16.80 5.89
C LEU A 134 -12.25 -17.78 7.07
N PRO A 135 -13.30 -18.57 7.33
CA PRO A 135 -13.33 -19.48 8.45
C PRO A 135 -12.25 -20.56 8.39
N THR A 136 -11.79 -21.01 7.22
CA THR A 136 -10.78 -22.09 7.10
C THR A 136 -9.62 -21.75 6.16
N MET A 137 -8.49 -22.46 6.25
CA MET A 137 -7.36 -22.24 5.35
C MET A 137 -7.65 -22.62 3.89
N ALA A 138 -8.59 -23.54 3.66
CA ALA A 138 -8.98 -23.96 2.31
C ALA A 138 -9.64 -22.82 1.50
N GLU A 139 -10.20 -21.83 2.19
CA GLU A 139 -10.87 -20.70 1.56
C GLU A 139 -9.88 -19.62 1.10
N PHE A 140 -8.61 -19.70 1.50
CA PHE A 140 -7.58 -18.77 1.04
C PHE A 140 -7.28 -18.91 -0.45
N GLU A 141 -7.43 -20.11 -1.01
CA GLU A 141 -7.18 -20.36 -2.44
C GLU A 141 -8.40 -20.04 -3.32
N VAL A 142 -9.61 -20.09 -2.73
CA VAL A 142 -10.88 -19.86 -3.43
C VAL A 142 -11.25 -18.38 -3.41
N ALA A 143 -10.97 -17.69 -2.30
CA ALA A 143 -10.92 -16.25 -2.32
C ALA A 143 -9.68 -15.87 -3.13
N ASP A 144 -9.85 -15.38 -4.34
CA ASP A 144 -8.93 -14.36 -4.86
C ASP A 144 -8.96 -13.25 -3.80
N LEU A 145 -8.14 -13.38 -2.75
CA LEU A 145 -7.90 -12.36 -1.74
C LEU A 145 -7.43 -11.17 -2.55
N SER A 146 -8.38 -10.29 -2.86
CA SER A 146 -8.07 -9.21 -3.75
C SER A 146 -7.25 -8.26 -2.90
N LEU A 147 -5.94 -8.31 -3.11
CA LEU A 147 -4.99 -7.37 -2.54
C LEU A 147 -5.51 -5.92 -2.67
N GLU A 148 -6.28 -5.65 -3.73
CA GLU A 148 -7.01 -4.41 -3.93
C GLU A 148 -8.04 -4.10 -2.82
N GLU A 149 -8.93 -5.04 -2.46
CA GLU A 149 -9.87 -4.85 -1.34
C GLU A 149 -9.16 -4.65 0.00
N ASP A 150 -8.11 -5.43 0.28
CA ASP A 150 -7.35 -5.29 1.53
C ASP A 150 -6.63 -3.93 1.60
N LEU A 151 -6.02 -3.49 0.49
CA LEU A 151 -5.36 -2.18 0.42
C LEU A 151 -6.35 -1.02 0.45
N ASP A 152 -7.52 -1.16 -0.16
CA ASP A 152 -8.58 -0.17 -0.09
C ASP A 152 -9.16 -0.08 1.32
N ALA A 153 -9.42 -1.22 1.96
CA ALA A 153 -9.85 -1.25 3.36
C ALA A 153 -8.79 -0.65 4.30
N LEU A 154 -7.50 -0.92 4.06
CA LEU A 154 -6.40 -0.31 4.81
C LEU A 154 -6.34 1.21 4.59
N ARG A 155 -6.50 1.68 3.35
CA ARG A 155 -6.55 3.11 3.01
C ARG A 155 -7.73 3.80 3.70
N ASP A 156 -8.88 3.14 3.72
CA ASP A 156 -10.12 3.62 4.32
C ASP A 156 -10.18 3.45 5.84
N SER A 157 -9.17 2.84 6.45
CA SER A 157 -9.08 2.69 7.90
C SER A 157 -8.37 3.87 8.56
N ARG A 158 -8.85 4.29 9.73
CA ARG A 158 -8.21 5.36 10.52
C ARG A 158 -6.90 4.90 11.14
N ASN A 159 -6.91 3.72 11.76
CA ASN A 159 -5.78 3.14 12.47
C ASN A 159 -5.39 1.77 11.90
N PHE A 160 -4.16 1.36 12.17
CA PHE A 160 -3.64 0.04 11.81
C PHE A 160 -3.20 -0.72 13.06
N ILE A 161 -3.59 -1.98 13.17
CA ILE A 161 -3.17 -2.88 14.24
C ILE A 161 -2.60 -4.14 13.61
N PHE A 162 -1.37 -4.49 13.99
CA PHE A 162 -0.72 -5.71 13.54
C PHE A 162 -0.54 -6.66 14.73
N ILE A 163 -0.82 -7.95 14.54
CA ILE A 163 -0.64 -8.98 15.56
C ILE A 163 0.22 -10.10 14.99
N TYR A 164 1.43 -10.29 15.54
CA TYR A 164 2.43 -11.22 15.02
C TYR A 164 2.78 -12.33 16.03
N PRO A 165 2.06 -13.47 15.98
CA PRO A 165 2.19 -14.56 16.94
C PRO A 165 3.38 -15.50 16.71
N SER A 166 3.97 -15.51 15.52
CA SER A 166 5.06 -16.42 15.14
C SER A 166 5.88 -15.82 13.99
N GLU A 167 7.14 -16.23 13.85
CA GLU A 167 8.03 -15.80 12.78
C GLU A 167 7.68 -16.54 11.48
N VAL A 168 6.71 -16.01 10.75
CA VAL A 168 6.19 -16.58 9.50
C VAL A 168 6.17 -15.56 8.36
N VAL A 169 6.38 -16.05 7.14
CA VAL A 169 6.21 -15.24 5.92
C VAL A 169 4.71 -15.10 5.64
N THR A 170 4.24 -13.86 5.56
CA THR A 170 2.80 -13.56 5.47
C THR A 170 2.55 -12.23 4.76
N SER A 171 1.40 -12.08 4.10
CA SER A 171 0.94 -10.81 3.51
C SER A 171 0.79 -9.72 4.57
N ALA A 172 0.51 -10.10 5.81
CA ALA A 172 0.36 -9.17 6.93
C ALA A 172 1.59 -8.26 7.12
N LEU A 173 2.81 -8.74 6.82
CA LEU A 173 4.02 -7.91 6.85
C LEU A 173 4.07 -6.89 5.71
N VAL A 174 3.49 -7.21 4.55
CA VAL A 174 3.34 -6.27 3.42
C VAL A 174 2.35 -5.17 3.79
N GLU A 175 1.24 -5.54 4.43
CA GLU A 175 0.24 -4.60 4.93
C GLU A 175 0.80 -3.65 5.99
N VAL A 176 1.69 -4.12 6.88
CA VAL A 176 2.43 -3.24 7.82
C VAL A 176 3.22 -2.19 7.02
N GLY A 177 3.97 -2.60 6.00
CA GLY A 177 4.72 -1.67 5.15
C GLY A 177 3.80 -0.64 4.47
N ALA A 178 2.67 -1.09 3.94
CA ALA A 178 1.67 -0.21 3.31
C ALA A 178 1.08 0.78 4.32
N ALA A 179 0.73 0.35 5.54
CA ALA A 179 0.20 1.20 6.59
C ALA A 179 1.19 2.30 6.99
N LEU A 180 2.47 1.96 7.09
CA LEU A 180 3.54 2.91 7.40
C LEU A 180 3.73 3.95 6.28
N VAL A 181 3.70 3.53 5.01
CA VAL A 181 3.77 4.45 3.86
C VAL A 181 2.55 5.37 3.81
N LEU A 182 1.37 4.85 4.16
CA LEU A 182 0.12 5.61 4.28
C LEU A 182 0.05 6.47 5.55
N GLN A 183 1.12 6.52 6.35
CA GLN A 183 1.19 7.31 7.59
C GLN A 183 0.04 7.01 8.58
N LYS A 184 -0.39 5.75 8.62
CA LYS A 184 -1.44 5.31 9.57
C LYS A 184 -0.86 5.20 10.98
N PRO A 185 -1.51 5.78 12.00
CA PRO A 185 -1.24 5.43 13.39
C PRO A 185 -1.26 3.91 13.54
N SER A 186 -0.16 3.35 14.02
CA SER A 186 0.09 1.90 13.95
C SER A 186 0.47 1.32 15.30
N VAL A 187 -0.19 0.24 15.69
CA VAL A 187 0.15 -0.54 16.88
C VAL A 187 0.53 -1.95 16.48
N LEU A 188 1.77 -2.34 16.74
CA LEU A 188 2.34 -3.64 16.39
C LEU A 188 2.48 -4.49 17.65
N HIS A 189 1.64 -5.51 17.79
CA HIS A 189 1.77 -6.53 18.83
C HIS A 189 2.65 -7.66 18.33
N VAL A 190 3.77 -7.91 19.00
CA VAL A 190 4.76 -8.92 18.60
C VAL A 190 4.96 -9.88 19.74
N LYS A 191 4.89 -11.19 19.47
CA LYS A 191 5.12 -12.15 20.55
C LYS A 191 6.58 -12.07 21.03
N ASN A 192 6.83 -12.18 22.33
CA ASN A 192 8.17 -11.98 22.93
C ASN A 192 9.29 -12.86 22.33
N ASP A 193 8.94 -14.05 21.87
CA ASP A 193 9.84 -15.01 21.24
C ASP A 193 9.96 -14.83 19.72
N VAL A 194 9.37 -13.77 19.16
CA VAL A 194 9.31 -13.48 17.74
C VAL A 194 10.08 -12.21 17.44
N THR A 195 10.93 -12.28 16.41
CA THR A 195 11.71 -11.13 15.95
C THR A 195 11.00 -10.48 14.75
N LEU A 196 10.75 -9.18 14.83
CA LEU A 196 10.28 -8.42 13.67
C LEU A 196 11.38 -8.33 12.59
N PRO A 197 11.03 -8.21 11.30
CA PRO A 197 11.97 -7.83 10.27
C PRO A 197 12.76 -6.56 10.64
N TYR A 198 14.04 -6.51 10.27
CA TYR A 198 14.97 -5.46 10.70
C TYR A 198 14.45 -4.02 10.55
N LEU A 199 13.78 -3.72 9.43
CA LEU A 199 13.21 -2.38 9.19
C LEU A 199 12.08 -2.03 10.17
N LEU A 200 11.33 -3.02 10.65
CA LEU A 200 10.21 -2.82 11.57
C LEU A 200 10.65 -2.77 13.04
N GLN A 201 11.81 -3.33 13.39
CA GLN A 201 12.36 -3.26 14.74
C GLN A 201 12.56 -1.82 15.24
N ASN A 202 12.85 -0.90 14.31
CA ASN A 202 13.10 0.52 14.60
C ASN A 202 11.95 1.44 14.12
N ALA A 203 10.81 0.89 13.71
CA ALA A 203 9.72 1.68 13.13
C ALA A 203 9.14 2.72 14.11
N ALA A 204 9.16 2.42 15.42
CA ALA A 204 8.65 3.29 16.49
C ALA A 204 9.37 4.65 16.63
N GLY A 205 10.48 4.88 15.92
CA GLY A 205 11.18 6.18 15.93
C GLY A 205 11.65 6.68 14.57
N ALA A 206 11.47 5.90 13.49
CA ALA A 206 12.01 6.22 12.17
C ALA A 206 11.07 7.12 11.34
N LEU A 207 9.76 7.13 11.62
CA LEU A 207 8.77 7.87 10.85
C LEU A 207 8.37 9.14 11.60
N HIS A 208 8.84 10.28 11.11
CA HIS A 208 8.47 11.58 11.67
C HIS A 208 6.98 11.87 11.44
N GLY A 209 6.22 12.07 12.53
CA GLY A 209 4.86 12.60 12.50
C GLY A 209 3.72 11.57 12.52
N THR A 210 4.02 10.27 12.52
CA THR A 210 2.99 9.21 12.69
C THR A 210 3.32 8.37 13.92
N PRO A 211 2.39 8.21 14.88
CA PRO A 211 2.63 7.38 16.05
C PRO A 211 2.68 5.91 15.64
N VAL A 212 3.82 5.28 15.90
CA VAL A 212 4.03 3.84 15.71
C VAL A 212 4.50 3.26 17.03
N HIS A 213 3.72 2.32 17.58
CA HIS A 213 4.03 1.68 18.85
C HIS A 213 4.21 0.18 18.67
N VAL A 214 5.28 -0.37 19.24
CA VAL A 214 5.54 -1.81 19.25
C VAL A 214 5.36 -2.32 20.68
N TYR A 215 4.46 -3.26 20.88
CA TYR A 215 4.19 -3.89 22.17
C TYR A 215 4.53 -5.37 22.12
N PRO A 216 5.52 -5.83 22.90
CA PRO A 216 5.72 -7.25 23.09
C PRO A 216 4.54 -7.87 23.87
N TYR A 217 4.20 -9.12 23.55
CA TYR A 217 3.20 -9.88 24.31
C TYR A 217 3.58 -11.37 24.44
N ASN A 218 3.07 -12.05 25.46
CA ASN A 218 3.14 -13.52 25.57
C ASN A 218 1.79 -14.18 25.29
N THR A 219 0.70 -13.49 25.65
CA THR A 219 -0.67 -14.01 25.54
C THR A 219 -1.61 -12.94 24.99
N PHE A 220 -2.67 -13.35 24.30
CA PHE A 220 -3.70 -12.40 23.82
C PHE A 220 -4.41 -11.65 24.96
N ALA A 221 -4.39 -12.18 26.18
CA ALA A 221 -4.91 -11.48 27.35
C ALA A 221 -4.09 -10.20 27.65
N GLU A 222 -2.77 -10.23 27.44
CA GLU A 222 -1.90 -9.05 27.61
C GLU A 222 -2.25 -7.97 26.58
N ILE A 223 -2.48 -8.34 25.31
CA ILE A 223 -2.95 -7.42 24.28
C ILE A 223 -4.25 -6.74 24.76
N LYS A 224 -5.24 -7.51 25.22
CA LYS A 224 -6.51 -6.95 25.73
C LYS A 224 -6.28 -5.98 26.89
N ASN A 225 -5.37 -6.28 27.82
CA ASN A 225 -5.07 -5.43 28.96
C ASN A 225 -4.40 -4.11 28.56
N ILE A 226 -3.58 -4.11 27.50
CA ILE A 226 -2.94 -2.90 26.97
C ILE A 226 -4.01 -1.89 26.52
N TYR A 227 -5.03 -2.32 25.76
CA TYR A 227 -6.11 -1.42 25.31
C TYR A 227 -7.06 -1.00 26.43
N LYS A 228 -7.30 -1.87 27.42
CA LYS A 228 -8.10 -1.51 28.61
C LYS A 228 -7.41 -0.42 29.44
N SER A 229 -6.09 -0.47 29.53
CA SER A 229 -5.28 0.45 30.33
C SER A 229 -4.95 1.74 29.59
N ASN A 230 -4.90 1.71 28.25
CA ASN A 230 -4.55 2.84 27.40
C ASN A 230 -5.66 3.08 26.37
N ARG A 231 -6.69 3.85 26.76
CA ARG A 231 -7.84 4.12 25.88
C ARG A 231 -7.47 4.91 24.62
N ASP A 232 -6.42 5.72 24.71
CA ASP A 232 -5.97 6.63 23.64
C ASP A 232 -4.88 6.00 22.76
N ILE A 233 -4.60 4.70 22.88
CA ILE A 233 -3.53 4.02 22.12
C ILE A 233 -3.74 4.05 20.59
N LEU A 234 -4.99 4.28 20.16
CA LEU A 234 -5.38 4.45 18.75
C LEU A 234 -5.81 5.89 18.43
N ALA A 235 -5.65 6.82 19.38
CA ALA A 235 -5.92 8.23 19.12
C ALA A 235 -4.71 8.84 18.40
N SER A 236 -4.97 9.54 17.31
CA SER A 236 -4.01 10.44 16.69
C SER A 236 -4.17 11.79 17.39
N ASP A 237 -3.14 12.26 18.11
CA ASP A 237 -3.10 13.63 18.66
C ASP A 237 -3.22 14.70 17.55
#